data_AF-A0A353JXX4-F1
#
_entry.id   AF-A0A353JXX4-F1
#
_cell.length_a   1.000
_cell.length_b   1.000
_cell.length_c   1.000
_cell.angle_alpha   90.00
_cell.angle_beta   90.00
_cell.angle_gamma   90.00
#
_symmetry.space_group_name_H-M   'P 1'
#
loop_
_entity.id
_entity.type
_entity.pdbx_description
1 polymer ?
#
loop_
_entity_poly.entity_id
_entity_poly.type
_entity_poly.pdbx_seq_one_letter_code
_entity_poly.pdbx_strand_id
1 'polypeptide(L)' 'NYYIFIPLYSKFLFPASAMIEAASKINPGVKDISTYILYAIMPFNLIKGVVVSIIT' A
#
# COMPACT_ATOMS: atom_id res chain seq x y z
N ASN A 1 -8.75 -2.70 7.52
CA ASN A 1 -8.14 -1.35 7.59
C ASN A 1 -7.88 -0.73 6.23
N TYR A 2 -7.13 -1.33 5.30
CA TYR A 2 -6.77 -0.70 4.02
C TYR A 2 -7.96 -0.26 3.16
N TYR A 3 -9.04 -1.04 3.13
CA TYR A 3 -10.28 -0.70 2.42
C TYR A 3 -11.03 0.52 2.98
N ILE A 4 -10.67 0.99 4.19
CA ILE A 4 -11.27 2.18 4.81
C ILE A 4 -10.29 3.35 4.70
N PHE A 5 -9.03 3.11 5.06
CA PHE A 5 -8.02 4.17 5.09
C PHE A 5 -7.61 4.64 3.70
N ILE A 6 -7.47 3.76 2.70
CA ILE A 6 -7.08 4.19 1.34
C ILE A 6 -8.14 5.12 0.75
N PRO A 7 -9.45 4.79 0.77
CA PRO A 7 -10.48 5.74 0.33
C PRO A 7 -10.48 7.04 1.13
N LEU A 8 -10.29 6.97 2.45
CA LEU A 8 -10.25 8.15 3.31
C LEU A 8 -9.08 9.07 2.98
N TYR A 9 -7.86 8.55 2.92
CA TYR A 9 -6.68 9.30 2.50
C TYR A 9 -6.82 9.80 1.06
N SER A 10 -7.46 9.02 0.19
CA SER A 10 -7.68 9.45 -1.19
C SER A 10 -8.60 10.67 -1.30
N LYS A 11 -9.50 10.82 -0.33
CA LYS A 11 -10.46 11.92 -0.25
C LYS A 11 -9.85 13.19 0.34
N PHE A 12 -8.88 13.06 1.25
CA PHE A 12 -8.36 14.18 2.04
C PHE A 12 -6.93 14.60 1.72
N LEU A 13 -6.10 13.72 1.15
CA LEU A 13 -4.69 14.02 0.85
C LEU A 13 -4.42 14.07 -0.66
N PHE A 14 -4.53 12.93 -1.35
CA PHE A 14 -4.18 12.81 -2.77
C PHE A 14 -5.04 11.76 -3.46
N PRO A 15 -5.41 11.93 -4.75
CA PRO A 15 -6.21 10.94 -5.47
C PRO A 15 -5.57 9.54 -5.44
N ALA A 16 -6.40 8.50 -5.33
CA ALA A 16 -5.91 7.11 -5.38
C ALA A 16 -5.17 6.79 -6.69
N SER A 17 -5.60 7.40 -7.80
CA SER A 17 -4.92 7.28 -9.09
C SER A 17 -3.50 7.83 -9.07
N ALA A 18 -3.25 8.93 -8.38
CA ALA A 18 -1.90 9.51 -8.27
C ALA A 18 -0.96 8.60 -7.45
N MET A 19 -1.47 7.97 -6.39
CA MET A 19 -0.72 6.97 -5.61
C MET A 19 -0.39 5.73 -6.44
N ILE A 20 -1.36 5.23 -7.21
CA ILE A 20 -1.15 4.10 -8.12
C ILE A 20 -0.12 4.48 -9.18
N GLU A 21 -0.25 5.62 -9.86
CA GLU A 21 0.67 6.04 -10.92
C GLU A 21 2.11 6.17 -10.40
N ALA A 22 2.28 6.78 -9.22
CA ALA A 22 3.59 6.89 -8.58
C ALA A 22 4.21 5.50 -8.29
N ALA A 23 3.39 4.55 -7.82
CA ALA A 23 3.84 3.19 -7.56
C ALA A 23 4.10 2.39 -8.84
N SER A 24 3.28 2.55 -9.88
CA SER A 24 3.42 1.90 -11.18
C SER A 24 4.73 2.30 -11.88
N LYS A 25 5.22 3.53 -11.66
CA LYS A 25 6.53 3.98 -12.17
C LYS A 25 7.71 3.20 -11.58
N ILE A 26 7.56 2.71 -10.35
CA ILE A 26 8.61 1.95 -9.64
C ILE A 26 8.42 0.44 -9.86
N ASN A 27 7.16 -0.02 -9.78
CA ASN A 27 6.79 -1.41 -9.99
C ASN A 27 5.63 -1.49 -11.00
N PRO A 28 5.91 -1.85 -12.27
CA PRO A 28 4.89 -1.99 -13.31
C PRO A 28 3.78 -3.02 -13.00
N GLY A 29 3.98 -3.88 -11.99
CA GLY A 29 2.97 -4.81 -11.49
C GLY A 29 1.83 -4.14 -10.73
N VAL A 30 1.99 -2.89 -10.30
CA VAL A 30 0.93 -2.10 -9.68
C VAL A 30 0.05 -1.48 -10.77
N LYS A 31 -1.22 -1.85 -10.82
CA LYS A 31 -2.19 -1.40 -11.84
C LYS A 31 -3.48 -0.82 -11.25
N ASP A 32 -3.79 -1.20 -10.02
CA ASP A 32 -5.01 -0.83 -9.31
C ASP A 32 -4.74 -0.79 -7.80
N ILE A 33 -5.76 -0.48 -7.00
CA ILE A 33 -5.64 -0.41 -5.55
C ILE A 33 -5.29 -1.77 -4.94
N SER A 34 -5.80 -2.88 -5.50
CA SER A 34 -5.57 -4.23 -4.98
C SER A 34 -4.11 -4.65 -5.15
N THR A 35 -3.56 -4.46 -6.35
CA THR A 35 -2.15 -4.71 -6.68
C THR A 35 -1.22 -3.75 -5.96
N TYR A 36 -1.64 -2.50 -5.73
CA TYR A 36 -0.93 -1.56 -4.85
C TYR A 36 -0.83 -2.09 -3.42
N ILE A 37 -1.93 -2.56 -2.84
CA ILE A 37 -1.93 -3.17 -1.50
C ILE A 37 -1.01 -4.39 -1.48
N LEU A 38 -1.10 -5.25 -2.49
CA LEU A 38 -0.36 -6.51 -2.55
C LEU A 38 1.15 -6.30 -2.68
N TYR A 39 1.58 -5.34 -3.51
CA TYR A 39 3.00 -5.15 -3.82
C TYR A 39 3.68 -4.07 -2.98
N ALA A 40 2.96 -3.06 -2.51
CA ALA A 40 3.55 -1.97 -1.72
C ALA A 40 3.31 -2.14 -0.22
N ILE A 41 2.08 -2.44 0.18
CA ILE A 41 1.66 -2.39 1.59
C ILE A 41 1.90 -3.73 2.30
N MET A 42 1.47 -4.84 1.69
CA MET A 42 1.53 -6.16 2.32
C MET A 42 2.96 -6.60 2.68
N PRO A 43 3.98 -6.45 1.80
CA PRO A 43 5.33 -6.93 2.10
C PRO A 43 5.97 -6.19 3.29
N PHE A 44 5.83 -4.86 3.34
CA PHE A 44 6.32 -4.06 4.47
C PHE A 44 5.70 -4.49 5.79
N ASN A 45 4.37 -4.70 5.81
CA ASN A 45 3.68 -5.11 7.02
C ASN A 45 4.01 -6.52 7.45
N LEU A 46 4.24 -7.43 6.50
CA LEU A 46 4.68 -8.79 6.80
C LEU A 46 6.05 -8.77 7.47
N ILE A 47 7.01 -8.04 6.89
CA ILE A 47 8.35 -7.88 7.46
C ILE A 47 8.27 -7.25 8.84
N LYS A 48 7.51 -6.16 9.00
CA LYS A 48 7.28 -5.52 10.29
C LYS A 48 6.71 -6.51 11.32
N GLY A 49 5.70 -7.29 10.93
CA GLY A 49 5.10 -8.30 11.80
C GLY A 49 6.12 -9.33 12.27
N VAL A 50 6.90 -9.89 11.34
CA VAL A 50 7.97 -10.84 11.64
C VAL A 50 9.01 -10.24 12.58
N VAL A 51 9.51 -9.03 12.28
CA VAL A 51 10.52 -8.35 13.10
C VAL A 51 10.01 -8.10 14.52
N VAL A 52 8.77 -7.60 14.67
CA VAL A 52 8.17 -7.36 15.98
C VAL A 52 7.99 -8.66 16.76
N SER A 53 7.57 -9.75 16.10
CA SER A 53 7.43 -11.07 16.70
C SER A 53 8.75 -11.73 17.10
N ILE A 54 9.88 -11.32 16.50
CA ILE A 54 11.21 -11.81 16.89
C ILE A 54 11.73 -11.06 18.13
N ILE A 55 11.42 -9.77 18.26
CA ILE A 55 11.97 -8.89 19.30
C ILE A 55 11.13 -8.92 20.59
N THR A 56 9.88 -9.41 20.52
CA THR A 56 8.95 -9.53 21.67
C THR A 56 8.79 -10.99 22.06
#